data_AF-A0A2T4S4Q8-F1
#
_entry.id   AF-A0A2T4S4Q8-F1
#
_cell.length_a   1.000
_cell.length_b   1.000
_cell.length_c   1.000
_cell.angle_alpha   90.00
_cell.angle_beta   90.00
_cell.angle_gamma   90.00
#
_symmetry.space_group_name_H-M   'P 1'
#
loop_
_entity.id
_entity.type
_entity.pdbx_description
1 polymer ?
#
loop_
_entity_poly.entity_id
_entity_poly.type
_entity_poly.pdbx_seq_one_letter_code
_entity_poly.pdbx_strand_id
1 'polypeptide(L)'
;VFIEKDASIVEINPLVTTGDGDVLALDAKINFDDNALFRHKDILELRDLEEEDPKEIEASKYDLSYIALDGDIGCMVNGAGLAMATMDTINHFGGNPANFLDVGGGATKEKVTEAFKIILGDDHVKGIFVNIFGGIMRCDVIAEGIV
;
A
#
# COMPACT_ATOMS: atom_id res chain seq x y z
N VAL A 1 -7.20 -24.63 5.10
CA VAL A 1 -6.26 -23.52 4.78
C VAL A 1 -6.71 -22.70 3.57
N PHE A 2 -6.38 -23.02 2.31
CA PHE A 2 -6.58 -22.10 1.17
C PHE A 2 -8.00 -21.47 1.07
N ILE A 3 -9.03 -22.29 0.84
CA ILE A 3 -10.42 -21.80 0.74
C ILE A 3 -10.95 -21.29 2.08
N GLU A 4 -10.65 -22.01 3.16
CA GLU A 4 -11.17 -21.75 4.50
C GLU A 4 -10.71 -20.41 5.08
N LYS A 5 -9.47 -20.00 4.78
CA LYS A 5 -8.83 -18.78 5.30
C LYS A 5 -8.77 -17.67 4.26
N ASP A 6 -9.46 -17.83 3.12
CA ASP A 6 -9.40 -16.89 1.99
C ASP A 6 -7.95 -16.54 1.63
N ALA A 7 -7.09 -17.55 1.54
CA ALA A 7 -5.72 -17.35 1.09
C ALA A 7 -5.72 -17.06 -0.41
N SER A 8 -4.95 -16.06 -0.82
CA SER A 8 -4.66 -15.79 -2.23
C SER A 8 -3.59 -16.73 -2.77
N ILE A 9 -2.62 -17.12 -1.92
CA ILE A 9 -1.55 -18.08 -2.24
C ILE A 9 -1.25 -18.94 -1.01
N VAL A 10 -1.03 -20.25 -1.23
CA VAL A 10 -0.41 -21.16 -0.26
C VAL A 10 0.74 -21.85 -0.97
N GLU A 11 1.96 -21.43 -0.64
CA GLU A 11 3.20 -22.00 -1.16
C GLU A 11 3.85 -22.88 -0.08
N ILE A 12 4.22 -24.11 -0.44
CA ILE A 12 4.98 -25.01 0.41
C ILE A 12 6.28 -25.32 -0.31
N ASN A 13 7.40 -24.87 0.23
CA ASN A 13 8.70 -25.08 -0.38
C ASN A 13 9.83 -25.09 0.66
N PRO A 14 10.36 -26.26 1.06
CA PRO A 14 10.15 -27.56 0.40
C PRO A 14 8.99 -28.38 1.01
N LEU A 15 8.34 -29.16 0.13
CA LEU A 15 7.50 -30.30 0.52
C LEU A 15 8.37 -31.56 0.50
N VAL A 16 8.65 -32.12 1.68
CA VAL A 16 9.65 -33.19 1.85
C VAL A 16 9.00 -34.54 2.11
N THR A 17 9.72 -35.60 1.80
CA THR A 17 9.38 -36.98 2.20
C THR A 17 10.40 -37.45 3.25
N THR A 18 9.93 -37.91 4.40
CA THR A 18 10.78 -38.42 5.49
C THR A 18 11.35 -39.80 5.15
N GLY A 19 12.32 -40.27 5.94
CA GLY A 19 12.86 -41.62 5.82
C GLY A 19 11.82 -42.73 6.04
N ASP A 20 10.77 -42.43 6.80
CA ASP A 20 9.64 -43.33 7.08
C ASP A 20 8.55 -43.27 5.98
N GLY A 21 8.69 -42.38 4.99
CA GLY A 21 7.77 -42.22 3.87
C GLY A 21 6.67 -41.18 4.06
N ASP A 22 6.67 -40.44 5.18
CA ASP A 22 5.69 -39.39 5.45
C ASP A 22 5.97 -38.15 4.61
N VAL A 23 4.91 -37.45 4.18
CA VAL A 23 5.03 -36.17 3.47
C VAL A 23 4.81 -35.01 4.45
N LEU A 24 5.74 -34.07 4.49
CA LEU A 24 5.72 -32.92 5.41
C LEU A 24 5.97 -31.61 4.67
N ALA A 25 5.24 -30.56 5.07
CA ALA A 25 5.57 -29.19 4.71
C ALA A 25 6.68 -28.70 5.65
N LEU A 26 7.90 -28.57 5.15
CA LEU A 26 9.03 -28.11 5.98
C LEU A 26 9.03 -26.60 6.14
N ASP A 27 8.57 -25.88 5.12
CA ASP A 27 8.41 -24.43 5.11
C ASP A 27 7.19 -24.05 4.26
N ALA A 28 6.56 -22.92 4.59
CA ALA A 28 5.39 -22.42 3.89
C ALA A 28 5.30 -20.89 3.91
N LYS A 29 4.89 -20.32 2.78
CA LYS A 29 4.48 -18.92 2.66
C LYS A 29 3.01 -18.86 2.27
N ILE A 30 2.21 -18.13 3.06
CA ILE A 30 0.78 -17.99 2.84
C ILE A 30 0.47 -16.51 2.73
N ASN A 31 -0.17 -16.12 1.62
CA ASN A 31 -0.70 -14.78 1.44
C ASN A 31 -2.22 -14.84 1.59
N PHE A 32 -2.79 -13.89 2.31
CA PHE A 32 -4.23 -13.78 2.53
C PHE A 32 -4.84 -12.71 1.62
N ASP A 33 -6.13 -12.80 1.34
CA ASP A 33 -6.87 -11.71 0.70
C ASP A 33 -7.25 -10.67 1.75
N ASP A 34 -6.68 -9.47 1.63
CA ASP A 34 -6.94 -8.34 2.55
C ASP A 34 -8.44 -8.00 2.63
N ASN A 35 -9.18 -8.19 1.53
CA ASN A 35 -10.62 -7.94 1.50
C ASN A 35 -11.44 -8.94 2.33
N ALA A 36 -10.85 -10.07 2.70
CA ALA A 36 -11.50 -11.10 3.52
C ALA A 36 -11.09 -11.03 4.99
N LEU A 37 -10.08 -10.23 5.37
CA LEU A 37 -9.55 -10.20 6.74
C LEU A 37 -10.60 -9.81 7.80
N PHE A 38 -11.62 -9.03 7.44
CA PHE A 38 -12.70 -8.65 8.36
C PHE A 38 -13.44 -9.86 8.99
N ARG A 39 -13.41 -11.04 8.35
CA ARG A 39 -14.02 -12.29 8.84
C ARG A 39 -13.00 -13.28 9.43
N HIS A 40 -11.71 -12.96 9.45
CA HIS A 40 -10.61 -13.82 9.94
C HIS A 40 -9.78 -13.12 11.02
N LYS A 41 -10.39 -12.96 12.21
CA LYS A 41 -9.72 -12.30 13.35
C LYS A 41 -8.45 -13.04 13.81
N ASP A 42 -8.47 -14.37 13.72
CA ASP A 42 -7.33 -15.21 14.05
C ASP A 42 -6.13 -14.98 13.13
N ILE A 43 -6.36 -14.59 11.86
CA ILE A 43 -5.28 -14.22 10.94
C ILE A 43 -4.78 -12.80 11.22
N LEU A 44 -5.67 -11.86 11.54
CA LEU A 44 -5.28 -10.50 11.94
C LEU A 44 -4.40 -10.48 13.20
N GLU A 45 -4.62 -11.39 14.13
CA GLU A 45 -3.78 -11.57 15.33
C GLU A 45 -2.35 -12.03 15.03
N LEU A 46 -2.10 -12.58 13.83
CA LEU A 46 -0.77 -13.01 13.38
C LEU A 46 -0.01 -11.91 12.61
N ARG A 47 -0.61 -10.74 12.40
CA ARG A 47 0.05 -9.63 11.70
C ARG A 47 1.21 -9.09 12.53
N ASP A 48 2.42 -9.19 12.00
CA ASP A 48 3.62 -8.63 12.59
C ASP A 48 3.96 -7.30 11.93
N LEU A 49 3.81 -6.20 12.67
CA LEU A 49 4.09 -4.85 12.18
C LEU A 49 5.60 -4.54 12.15
N GLU A 50 6.46 -5.35 12.79
CA GLU A 50 7.91 -5.13 12.73
C GLU A 50 8.50 -5.51 11.35
N GLU A 51 7.77 -6.32 10.58
CA GLU A 51 8.15 -6.77 9.22
C GLU A 51 7.55 -5.86 8.11
N GLU A 52 6.82 -4.80 8.46
CA GLU A 52 6.19 -3.87 7.52
C GLU A 52 6.86 -2.49 7.55
N ASP A 53 6.78 -1.73 6.45
CA ASP A 53 7.32 -0.37 6.40
C ASP A 53 6.50 0.57 7.32
N PRO A 54 7.14 1.33 8.24
CA PRO A 54 6.44 2.25 9.14
C PRO A 54 5.52 3.24 8.43
N LYS A 55 5.88 3.72 7.23
CA LYS A 55 5.07 4.66 6.46
C LYS A 55 3.82 3.99 5.90
N GLU A 56 3.92 2.74 5.46
CA GLU A 56 2.77 1.95 5.00
C GLU A 56 1.81 1.65 6.15
N ILE A 57 2.35 1.33 7.34
CA ILE A 57 1.56 1.16 8.56
C ILE A 57 0.80 2.46 8.90
N GLU A 58 1.48 3.60 8.95
CA GLU A 58 0.83 4.89 9.24
C GLU A 58 -0.23 5.23 8.18
N ALA A 59 0.06 5.02 6.89
CA ALA A 59 -0.89 5.23 5.80
C ALA A 59 -2.15 4.36 5.98
N SER A 60 -1.99 3.09 6.36
CA SER A 60 -3.11 2.16 6.52
C SER A 60 -4.11 2.60 7.60
N LYS A 61 -3.67 3.33 8.64
CA LYS A 61 -4.56 3.88 9.69
C LYS A 61 -5.55 4.92 9.15
N TYR A 62 -5.21 5.56 8.05
CA TYR A 62 -6.03 6.57 7.38
C TYR A 62 -6.72 6.03 6.12
N ASP A 63 -6.64 4.72 5.88
CA ASP A 63 -7.19 4.09 4.69
C ASP A 63 -6.63 4.77 3.42
N LEU A 64 -5.29 4.90 3.42
CA LEU A 64 -4.46 5.38 2.33
C LEU A 64 -3.63 4.21 1.79
N SER A 65 -3.57 4.03 0.48
CA SER A 65 -2.69 3.06 -0.14
C SER A 65 -1.36 3.72 -0.47
N TYR A 66 -0.34 3.50 0.36
CA TYR A 66 1.00 4.05 0.20
C TYR A 66 2.00 2.91 -0.06
N ILE A 67 2.97 3.14 -0.94
CA ILE A 67 4.13 2.25 -1.12
C ILE A 67 5.37 3.15 -1.28
N ALA A 68 6.40 2.89 -0.48
CA ALA A 68 7.65 3.63 -0.57
C ALA A 68 8.48 3.23 -1.80
N LEU A 69 9.17 4.19 -2.41
CA LEU A 69 10.10 4.00 -3.52
C LEU A 69 11.36 4.84 -3.29
N ASP A 70 12.45 4.54 -3.99
CA ASP A 70 13.75 5.19 -3.77
C ASP A 70 13.95 6.53 -4.52
N GLY A 71 12.87 7.21 -4.90
CA GLY A 71 12.89 8.44 -5.68
C GLY A 71 12.97 9.74 -4.85
N ASP A 72 12.83 10.88 -5.53
CA ASP A 72 12.89 12.21 -4.92
C ASP A 72 11.69 13.12 -5.22
N ILE A 73 10.69 12.62 -5.97
CA ILE A 73 9.43 13.31 -6.25
C ILE A 73 8.28 12.54 -5.62
N GLY A 74 7.72 13.08 -4.53
CA GLY A 74 6.55 12.51 -3.89
C GLY A 74 5.31 12.65 -4.76
N CYS A 75 4.46 11.64 -4.78
CA CYS A 75 3.21 11.65 -5.56
C CYS A 75 2.01 11.62 -4.64
N MET A 76 0.98 12.42 -4.92
CA MET A 76 -0.34 12.30 -4.28
C MET A 76 -1.43 12.33 -5.36
N VAL A 77 -2.18 11.23 -5.46
CA VAL A 77 -3.11 11.00 -6.56
C VAL A 77 -4.40 10.36 -6.05
N ASN A 78 -5.52 10.56 -6.75
CA ASN A 78 -6.76 9.84 -6.50
C ASN A 78 -7.02 8.78 -7.58
N GLY A 79 -7.09 7.52 -7.15
CA GLY A 79 -7.26 6.33 -7.97
C GLY A 79 -5.94 5.67 -8.35
N ALA A 80 -5.81 4.38 -8.00
CA ALA A 80 -4.60 3.58 -8.23
C ALA A 80 -4.09 3.61 -9.68
N GLY A 81 -4.98 3.57 -10.68
CA GLY A 81 -4.60 3.64 -12.08
C GLY A 81 -3.94 4.98 -12.46
N LEU A 82 -4.49 6.09 -11.93
CA LEU A 82 -3.91 7.42 -12.14
C LEU A 82 -2.60 7.57 -11.36
N ALA A 83 -2.49 6.96 -10.17
CA ALA A 83 -1.29 6.98 -9.36
C ALA A 83 -0.12 6.29 -10.09
N MET A 84 -0.35 5.10 -10.65
CA MET A 84 0.63 4.41 -11.50
C MET A 84 1.03 5.26 -12.72
N ALA A 85 0.04 5.79 -13.46
CA ALA A 85 0.31 6.62 -14.63
C ALA A 85 1.09 7.91 -14.29
N THR A 86 0.89 8.47 -13.08
CA THR A 86 1.60 9.66 -12.62
C THR A 86 3.07 9.34 -12.33
N MET A 87 3.35 8.22 -11.66
CA MET A 87 4.72 7.73 -11.45
C MET A 87 5.43 7.45 -12.79
N ASP A 88 4.74 6.79 -13.72
CA ASP A 88 5.25 6.53 -15.06
C ASP A 88 5.57 7.83 -15.81
N THR A 89 4.71 8.84 -15.66
CA THR A 89 4.91 10.17 -16.27
C THR A 89 6.15 10.85 -15.68
N ILE A 90 6.33 10.82 -14.35
CA ILE A 90 7.52 11.37 -13.70
C ILE A 90 8.79 10.71 -14.26
N ASN A 91 8.80 9.38 -14.32
CA ASN A 91 9.92 8.62 -14.85
C ASN A 91 10.17 8.91 -16.34
N HIS A 92 9.10 8.97 -17.15
CA HIS A 92 9.20 9.29 -18.57
C HIS A 92 9.86 10.65 -18.84
N PHE A 93 9.66 11.63 -17.97
CA PHE A 93 10.30 12.96 -18.05
C PHE A 93 11.63 13.06 -17.26
N GLY A 94 12.18 11.93 -16.80
CA GLY A 94 13.51 11.84 -16.19
C GLY A 94 13.56 12.13 -14.68
N GLY A 95 12.42 12.22 -14.00
CA GLY A 95 12.34 12.29 -12.54
C GLY A 95 12.24 10.91 -11.89
N ASN A 96 12.38 10.83 -10.57
CA ASN A 96 12.25 9.58 -9.83
C ASN A 96 11.08 9.66 -8.84
N PRO A 97 10.00 8.88 -9.01
CA PRO A 97 8.90 8.87 -8.05
C PRO A 97 9.36 8.28 -6.71
N ALA A 98 9.13 9.02 -5.62
CA ALA A 98 9.51 8.63 -4.27
C ALA A 98 8.47 7.73 -3.58
N ASN A 99 7.25 7.69 -4.10
CA ASN A 99 6.19 6.85 -3.56
C ASN A 99 5.07 6.63 -4.56
N PHE A 100 4.32 5.55 -4.35
CA PHE A 100 2.94 5.43 -4.78
C PHE A 100 2.04 5.95 -3.64
N LEU A 101 1.01 6.73 -3.95
CA LEU A 101 -0.03 7.07 -2.98
C LEU A 101 -1.37 7.33 -3.66
N ASP A 102 -2.36 6.51 -3.29
CA ASP A 102 -3.77 6.70 -3.63
C ASP A 102 -4.55 7.19 -2.39
N VAL A 103 -5.11 8.40 -2.46
CA VAL A 103 -5.98 8.97 -1.42
C VAL A 103 -7.46 8.57 -1.54
N GLY A 104 -7.80 7.86 -2.63
CA GLY A 104 -9.16 7.43 -2.95
C GLY A 104 -10.07 8.55 -3.47
N GLY A 105 -11.22 8.16 -4.03
CA GLY A 105 -12.20 9.09 -4.60
C GLY A 105 -13.02 9.91 -3.58
N GLY A 106 -12.85 9.65 -2.28
CA GLY A 106 -13.58 10.28 -1.18
C GLY A 106 -12.67 10.86 -0.09
N ALA A 107 -11.44 11.26 -0.44
CA ALA A 107 -10.49 11.90 0.46
C ALA A 107 -11.10 13.12 1.17
N THR A 108 -10.96 13.13 2.50
CA THR A 108 -11.30 14.27 3.36
C THR A 108 -10.06 15.14 3.57
N LYS A 109 -10.26 16.33 4.13
CA LYS A 109 -9.15 17.22 4.51
C LYS A 109 -8.13 16.52 5.41
N GLU A 110 -8.61 15.71 6.35
CA GLU A 110 -7.77 14.94 7.27
C GLU A 110 -6.91 13.91 6.51
N LYS A 111 -7.53 13.11 5.61
CA LYS A 111 -6.80 12.14 4.79
C LYS A 111 -5.71 12.81 3.95
N VAL A 112 -6.01 13.95 3.32
CA VAL A 112 -5.03 14.73 2.54
C VAL A 112 -3.89 15.25 3.43
N THR A 113 -4.21 15.75 4.62
CA THR A 113 -3.21 16.27 5.57
C THR A 113 -2.24 15.17 6.00
N GLU A 114 -2.74 13.98 6.35
CA GLU A 114 -1.90 12.85 6.76
C GLU A 114 -1.09 12.30 5.60
N ALA A 115 -1.67 12.23 4.39
CA ALA A 115 -0.96 11.90 3.17
C ALA A 115 0.27 12.83 2.95
N PHE A 116 0.12 14.15 3.16
CA PHE A 116 1.25 15.08 3.11
C PHE A 116 2.29 14.83 4.19
N LYS A 117 1.87 14.58 5.43
CA LYS A 117 2.81 14.29 6.53
C LYS A 117 3.65 13.05 6.26
N ILE A 118 3.05 12.01 5.68
CA ILE A 118 3.75 10.77 5.33
C ILE A 118 4.79 11.03 4.23
N ILE A 119 4.40 11.73 3.15
CA ILE A 119 5.32 12.07 2.05
C ILE A 119 6.47 12.96 2.55
N LEU A 120 6.15 14.01 3.31
CA LEU A 120 7.13 14.97 3.84
C LEU A 120 8.01 14.40 4.97
N GLY A 121 7.62 13.26 5.54
CA GLY A 121 8.45 12.52 6.49
C GLY A 121 9.63 11.79 5.83
N ASP A 122 9.69 11.78 4.50
CA ASP A 122 10.82 11.24 3.75
C ASP A 122 11.81 12.34 3.36
N ASP A 123 12.99 12.33 3.98
CA ASP A 123 14.07 13.30 3.75
C ASP A 123 14.60 13.29 2.30
N HIS A 124 14.33 12.24 1.51
CA HIS A 124 14.74 12.17 0.11
C HIS A 124 13.83 12.97 -0.82
N VAL A 125 12.59 13.28 -0.39
CA VAL A 125 11.61 13.99 -1.19
C VAL A 125 12.00 15.46 -1.33
N LYS A 126 12.22 15.91 -2.57
CA LYS A 126 12.59 17.29 -2.92
C LYS A 126 11.44 18.10 -3.50
N GLY A 127 10.35 17.43 -3.88
CA GLY A 127 9.15 18.05 -4.42
C GLY A 127 7.98 17.09 -4.40
N ILE A 128 6.76 17.63 -4.40
CA ILE A 128 5.53 16.83 -4.43
C ILE A 128 4.75 17.16 -5.69
N PHE A 129 4.39 16.13 -6.46
CA PHE A 129 3.47 16.23 -7.57
C PHE A 129 2.07 15.76 -7.13
N VAL A 130 1.16 16.72 -6.95
CA VAL A 130 -0.25 16.46 -6.66
C VAL A 130 -1.01 16.40 -7.97
N ASN A 131 -1.55 15.23 -8.32
CA ASN A 131 -2.32 15.01 -9.53
C ASN A 131 -3.71 14.48 -9.16
N ILE A 132 -4.69 15.38 -9.06
CA ILE A 132 -6.05 15.04 -8.65
C ILE A 132 -7.03 15.33 -9.78
N PHE A 133 -7.79 14.31 -10.17
CA PHE A 133 -8.87 14.45 -11.15
C PHE A 133 -10.21 14.57 -10.42
N GLY A 134 -10.79 15.77 -10.41
CA GLY A 134 -12.07 16.08 -9.78
C GLY A 134 -13.25 15.45 -10.53
N GLY A 135 -13.69 14.29 -10.06
CA GLY A 135 -14.94 13.64 -10.50
C GLY A 135 -16.10 13.97 -9.55
N ILE A 136 -16.44 13.00 -8.69
CA ILE A 136 -17.44 13.17 -7.62
C ILE A 136 -16.88 14.07 -6.49
N MET A 137 -15.57 14.04 -6.31
CA MET A 137 -14.85 14.86 -5.34
C MET A 137 -14.74 16.31 -5.82
N ARG A 138 -15.02 17.25 -4.91
CA ARG A 138 -14.86 18.67 -5.20
C ARG A 138 -13.40 19.10 -4.99
N CYS A 139 -12.86 19.84 -5.95
CA CYS A 139 -11.47 20.30 -5.90
C CYS A 139 -11.18 21.30 -4.78
N ASP A 140 -12.20 21.98 -4.24
CA ASP A 140 -12.04 22.92 -3.13
C ASP A 140 -11.70 22.22 -1.80
N VAL A 141 -12.33 21.08 -1.50
CA VAL A 141 -11.98 20.25 -0.33
C VAL A 141 -10.53 19.79 -0.37
N ILE A 142 -10.03 19.44 -1.57
CA ILE A 142 -8.63 19.05 -1.76
C ILE A 142 -7.70 20.26 -1.59
N ALA A 143 -8.05 21.40 -2.19
CA ALA A 143 -7.27 22.63 -2.05
C ALA A 143 -7.17 23.08 -0.57
N GLU A 144 -8.26 22.95 0.20
CA GLU A 144 -8.28 23.22 1.64
C GLU A 144 -7.44 22.23 2.48
N GLY A 145 -7.18 21.03 1.96
CA GLY A 145 -6.26 20.07 2.59
C GLY A 145 -4.79 20.30 2.23
N ILE A 146 -4.52 21.01 1.13
CA ILE A 146 -3.17 21.37 0.68
C ILE A 146 -2.65 22.65 1.37
N VAL A 147 -3.54 23.64 1.60
CA VAL A 147 -3.24 24.97 2.17
C VAL A 147 -3.44 25.00 3.69
#